data_AF-N6Z4R2-F1
#
_entry.id   AF-N6Z4R2-F1
#
_cell.length_a   1.000
_cell.length_b   1.000
_cell.length_c   1.000
_cell.angle_alpha   90.00
_cell.angle_beta   90.00
_cell.angle_gamma   90.00
#
_symmetry.space_group_name_H-M   'P 1'
#
loop_
_entity.id
_entity.type
_entity.pdbx_description
1 polymer ?
#
loop_
_entity_poly.entity_id
_entity_poly.type
_entity_poly.pdbx_seq_one_letter_code
_entity_poly.pdbx_strand_id
1 'polypeptide(L)'
;MPMSYERHLDEVATLLYERYEQSEEAAIGLVMAAQEDGFFSGHDDDPSICTLERAQEDARAVFQQYGHPLASTGAQRQRKQGATGKRKR
;
A
#
# COMPACT_ATOMS: atom_id res chain seq x y z
N MET A 1 4.30 4.87 -18.30
CA MET A 1 3.17 5.83 -18.40
C MET A 1 2.43 5.77 -17.08
N PRO A 2 2.23 6.90 -16.39
CA PRO A 2 1.43 6.94 -15.17
C PRO A 2 -0.04 6.68 -15.50
N MET A 3 -0.70 5.91 -14.65
CA MET A 3 -2.13 5.64 -14.62
C MET A 3 -2.81 6.67 -13.71
N SER A 4 -4.13 6.82 -13.82
CA SER A 4 -4.88 7.57 -12.82
C SER A 4 -4.88 6.82 -11.48
N TYR A 5 -5.07 7.56 -10.39
CA TYR A 5 -5.17 6.99 -9.05
C TYR A 5 -6.26 5.90 -8.96
N GLU A 6 -7.45 6.17 -9.49
CA GLU A 6 -8.54 5.18 -9.49
C GLU A 6 -8.19 3.91 -10.27
N ARG A 7 -7.54 4.07 -11.44
CA ARG A 7 -7.09 2.93 -12.24
C ARG A 7 -5.97 2.15 -11.56
N HIS A 8 -5.13 2.82 -10.78
CA HIS A 8 -4.11 2.17 -9.96
C HIS A 8 -4.74 1.30 -8.88
N LEU A 9 -5.76 1.80 -8.18
CA LEU A 9 -6.48 1.03 -7.16
C LEU A 9 -7.20 -0.19 -7.76
N ASP A 10 -7.84 0.01 -8.92
CA ASP A 10 -8.50 -1.07 -9.67
C ASP A 10 -7.50 -2.15 -10.12
N GLU A 11 -6.31 -1.74 -10.59
CA GLU A 11 -5.23 -2.65 -10.94
C GLU A 11 -4.70 -3.40 -9.71
N VAL A 12 -4.53 -2.73 -8.56
CA VAL A 12 -4.12 -3.38 -7.30
C VAL A 12 -5.15 -4.43 -6.87
N ALA A 13 -6.44 -4.11 -6.94
CA ALA A 13 -7.51 -5.07 -6.64
C ALA A 13 -7.51 -6.26 -7.61
N THR A 14 -7.35 -5.99 -8.91
CA THR A 14 -7.22 -7.03 -9.95
C THR A 14 -6.03 -7.94 -9.67
N LEU A 15 -4.87 -7.39 -9.31
CA LEU A 15 -3.69 -8.19 -8.98
C LEU A 15 -3.87 -9.01 -7.70
N LEU A 16 -4.62 -8.51 -6.71
CA LEU A 16 -4.98 -9.27 -5.51
C LEU A 16 -5.86 -10.48 -5.86
N TYR A 17 -6.84 -10.28 -6.74
CA TYR A 17 -7.70 -11.35 -7.24
C TYR A 17 -6.90 -12.39 -8.07
N GLU A 18 -6.15 -11.93 -9.08
CA GLU A 18 -5.49 -12.82 -10.05
C GLU A 18 -4.22 -13.50 -9.52
N ARG A 19 -3.39 -12.79 -8.73
CA ARG A 19 -2.07 -13.31 -8.30
C ARG A 19 -2.08 -13.92 -6.91
N TYR A 20 -2.99 -13.50 -6.04
CA TYR A 20 -3.03 -13.93 -4.64
C TYR A 20 -4.26 -14.77 -4.30
N GLU A 21 -4.98 -15.24 -5.33
CA GLU A 21 -6.17 -16.11 -5.22
C GLU A 21 -7.20 -15.58 -4.22
N GLN A 22 -7.28 -14.25 -4.07
CA GLN A 22 -8.31 -13.62 -3.25
C GLN A 22 -9.62 -13.63 -4.02
N SER A 23 -10.76 -13.75 -3.31
CA SER A 23 -12.04 -13.44 -3.93
C SER A 23 -12.12 -11.93 -4.24
N GLU A 24 -13.01 -11.55 -5.15
CA GLU A 24 -13.22 -10.14 -5.50
C GLU A 24 -13.55 -9.30 -4.25
N GLU A 25 -14.43 -9.81 -3.39
CA GLU A 25 -14.82 -9.13 -2.15
C GLU A 25 -13.65 -9.03 -1.16
N ALA A 26 -12.81 -10.08 -1.09
CA ALA A 26 -11.61 -10.06 -0.25
C ALA A 26 -10.59 -9.04 -0.77
N ALA A 27 -10.33 -9.02 -2.07
CA ALA A 27 -9.41 -8.05 -2.70
C ALA A 27 -9.85 -6.61 -2.44
N ILE A 28 -11.14 -6.31 -2.64
CA ILE A 28 -11.72 -4.99 -2.36
C ILE A 28 -11.59 -4.66 -0.86
N GLY A 29 -11.90 -5.62 0.02
CA GLY A 29 -11.77 -5.44 1.47
C GLY A 29 -10.34 -5.10 1.92
N LEU A 30 -9.34 -5.72 1.31
CA LEU A 30 -7.93 -5.44 1.59
C LEU A 30 -7.53 -4.02 1.12
N VAL A 31 -8.00 -3.59 -0.05
CA VAL A 31 -7.76 -2.24 -0.56
C VAL A 31 -8.45 -1.20 0.34
N MET A 32 -9.69 -1.45 0.76
CA MET A 32 -10.40 -0.56 1.68
C MET A 32 -9.67 -0.44 3.03
N ALA A 33 -9.22 -1.55 3.62
CA ALA A 33 -8.44 -1.52 4.86
C ALA A 33 -7.14 -0.71 4.71
N ALA A 34 -6.45 -0.87 3.58
CA ALA A 34 -5.25 -0.08 3.28
C ALA A 34 -5.55 1.41 3.06
N GLN A 35 -6.70 1.75 2.49
CA GLN A 35 -7.16 3.14 2.34
C GLN A 35 -7.48 3.77 3.69
N GLU A 36 -8.14 3.05 4.60
CA GLU A 36 -8.43 3.52 5.97
C GLU A 36 -7.14 3.81 6.75
N ASP A 37 -6.10 2.99 6.57
CA ASP A 37 -4.78 3.18 7.17
C ASP A 37 -3.91 4.26 6.47
N GLY A 38 -4.43 4.87 5.39
CA GLY A 38 -3.75 5.92 4.63
C GLY A 38 -2.58 5.44 3.77
N PHE A 39 -2.50 4.13 3.49
CA PHE A 39 -1.42 3.51 2.68
C PHE A 39 -1.30 4.17 1.29
N PHE A 40 -2.43 4.53 0.69
CA PHE A 40 -2.50 5.07 -0.67
C PHE A 40 -2.40 6.59 -0.77
N SER A 41 -2.27 7.31 0.36
CA SER A 41 -2.19 8.79 0.37
C SER A 41 -1.14 9.36 -0.60
N GLY A 42 0.06 8.76 -0.64
CA GLY A 42 1.12 9.20 -1.56
C GLY A 42 0.80 9.01 -3.05
N HIS A 43 -0.13 8.13 -3.41
CA HIS A 43 -0.56 7.92 -4.80
C HIS A 43 -1.62 8.96 -5.22
N ASP A 44 -2.42 9.44 -4.26
CA ASP A 44 -3.32 10.56 -4.45
C ASP A 44 -2.54 11.87 -4.62
N ASP A 45 -1.53 12.10 -3.77
CA ASP A 45 -0.66 13.29 -3.81
C ASP A 45 0.27 13.32 -5.05
N ASP A 46 0.76 12.16 -5.51
CA ASP A 46 1.65 12.06 -6.67
C ASP A 46 1.19 10.97 -7.65
N PRO A 47 0.31 11.30 -8.61
CA PRO A 47 -0.13 10.35 -9.63
C PRO A 47 1.00 9.83 -10.53
N SER A 48 2.20 10.42 -10.51
CA SER A 48 3.33 9.93 -11.32
C SER A 48 3.83 8.56 -10.86
N ILE A 49 3.60 8.21 -9.59
CA ILE A 49 3.99 6.90 -9.04
C ILE A 49 2.95 5.81 -9.31
N CYS A 50 1.75 6.16 -9.79
CA CYS A 50 0.67 5.24 -10.16
C CYS A 50 1.03 4.47 -11.44
N THR A 51 2.00 3.57 -11.37
CA THR A 51 2.48 2.76 -12.50
C THR A 51 2.13 1.30 -12.28
N LEU A 52 2.11 0.51 -13.35
CA LEU A 52 1.84 -0.93 -13.26
C LEU A 52 2.84 -1.65 -12.33
N GLU A 53 4.11 -1.27 -12.41
CA GLU A 53 5.16 -1.82 -11.52
C GLU A 53 4.84 -1.52 -10.05
N ARG A 54 4.47 -0.26 -9.76
CA ARG A 54 4.07 0.13 -8.41
C ARG A 54 2.80 -0.57 -7.94
N ALA A 55 1.81 -0.78 -8.80
CA ALA A 55 0.60 -1.52 -8.47
C ALA A 55 0.91 -2.97 -8.05
N GLN A 56 1.89 -3.61 -8.69
CA GLN A 56 2.34 -4.95 -8.28
C GLN A 56 3.04 -4.97 -6.92
N GLU A 57 3.88 -3.96 -6.64
CA GLU A 57 4.50 -3.80 -5.34
C GLU A 57 3.48 -3.53 -4.23
N ASP A 58 2.50 -2.67 -4.50
CA ASP A 58 1.46 -2.32 -3.55
C ASP A 58 0.53 -3.51 -3.29
N ALA A 59 0.09 -4.25 -4.32
CA ALA A 59 -0.71 -5.46 -4.15
C ALA A 59 0.03 -6.48 -3.25
N ARG A 60 1.33 -6.64 -3.47
CA ARG A 60 2.18 -7.48 -2.62
C ARG A 60 2.24 -6.99 -1.17
N ALA A 61 2.37 -5.69 -0.95
CA ALA A 61 2.45 -5.09 0.37
C ALA A 61 1.10 -5.15 1.11
N VAL A 62 0.00 -4.91 0.40
CA VAL A 62 -1.37 -4.98 0.91
C VAL A 62 -1.70 -6.41 1.31
N PHE A 63 -1.43 -7.39 0.45
CA PHE A 63 -1.65 -8.80 0.78
C PHE A 63 -0.88 -9.23 2.04
N GLN A 64 0.39 -8.84 2.16
CA GLN A 64 1.20 -9.20 3.34
C GLN A 64 0.72 -8.53 4.64
N GLN A 65 0.27 -7.28 4.57
CA GLN A 65 -0.11 -6.51 5.76
C GLN A 65 -1.55 -6.79 6.20
N TYR A 66 -2.48 -6.94 5.26
CA TYR A 66 -3.91 -7.04 5.55
C TYR A 66 -4.49 -8.44 5.26
N GLY A 67 -3.81 -9.27 4.44
CA GLY A 67 -4.28 -10.62 4.08
C GLY A 67 -4.09 -11.68 5.16
N HIS A 68 -3.39 -11.36 6.25
CA HIS A 68 -3.21 -12.24 7.40
C HIS A 68 -3.88 -11.64 8.65
N PRO A 69 -5.05 -12.14 9.09
CA PRO A 69 -5.74 -11.62 10.27
C PRO A 69 -4.98 -11.79 11.59
N LEU A 70 -3.82 -12.46 11.60
CA LEU A 70 -2.98 -12.69 12.77
C LEU A 70 -1.77 -11.76 12.88
N ALA A 71 -1.54 -10.84 11.92
CA ALA A 71 -0.37 -9.96 11.91
C ALA A 71 -0.67 -8.45 12.00
N SER A 72 -1.94 -8.06 12.18
CA SER A 72 -2.32 -6.68 12.47
C SER A 72 -1.95 -6.31 13.90
N THR A 73 -0.66 -6.16 14.17
CA THR A 73 -0.15 -5.45 15.34
C THR A 73 1.06 -4.61 14.94
N GLY A 74 0.79 -3.39 14.47
CA GLY A 74 1.58 -2.22 14.82
C GLY A 74 3.01 -2.10 14.25
N ALA A 75 3.20 -2.24 12.94
CA ALA A 75 4.46 -1.86 12.30
C ALA A 75 4.32 -0.58 11.47
N GLN A 76 3.72 0.46 12.06
CA GLN A 76 3.89 1.85 11.61
C GLN A 76 5.35 2.26 11.87
N ARG A 77 6.26 1.80 11.01
CA ARG A 77 7.63 2.31 10.89
C ARG A 77 7.56 3.65 10.16
N GLN A 78 7.11 4.64 10.92
CA GLN A 78 7.40 6.04 10.70
C GLN A 78 8.94 6.18 10.57
N ARG A 79 9.44 6.23 9.33
CA ARG A 79 10.83 6.59 9.03
C ARG A 79 11.03 8.05 9.44
N LYS A 80 11.34 8.26 10.73
CA LYS A 80 11.84 9.54 11.25
C LYS A 80 13.16 9.85 10.55
N GLN A 81 13.12 10.80 9.62
CA GLN A 81 14.30 11.41 9.04
C GLN A 81 14.91 12.39 10.06
N GLY A 82 16.15 12.11 10.47
CA GLY A 82 17.19 13.09 10.80
C GLY A 82 16.97 14.10 11.92
N ALA A 83 17.45 13.80 13.13
CA ALA A 83 17.92 14.83 14.07
C ALA A 83 19.28 14.41 14.65
N THR A 84 20.36 14.70 13.93
CA THR A 84 21.74 14.60 14.40
C THR A 84 22.04 15.75 15.35
N GLY A 85 21.70 15.59 16.62
CA GLY A 85 22.16 16.46 17.71
C GLY A 85 23.06 15.68 18.67
N LYS A 86 24.39 15.75 18.51
CA LYS A 86 25.31 15.43 19.61
C LYS A 86 26.24 16.61 19.89
N ARG A 87 25.89 17.29 20.99
CA ARG A 87 26.66 18.29 21.71
C ARG A 87 27.86 17.62 22.41
N LYS A 88 29.05 18.22 22.22
CA LYS A 88 29.97 18.72 23.26
C LYS A 88 30.06 17.92 24.57
N ARG A 89 31.19 17.25 24.80
CA ARG A 89 31.95 17.25 26.06
C ARG A 89 33.43 17.12 25.73
#